data_AF-A0A965ZQX0-F1
#
_entry.id   AF-A0A965ZQX0-F1
#
_cell.length_a   1.000
_cell.length_b   1.000
_cell.length_c   1.000
_cell.angle_alpha   90.00
_cell.angle_beta   90.00
_cell.angle_gamma   90.00
#
_symmetry.space_group_name_H-M   'P 1'
#
loop_
_entity.id
_entity.type
_entity.pdbx_description
1 polymer ?
#
loop_
_entity_poly.entity_id
_entity_poly.type
_entity_poly.pdbx_seq_one_letter_code
_entity_poly.pdbx_strand_id
1 'polypeptide(L)'
;MRMAHKSGCILLLAALAAAPAMALDDAEVREMQKICEEKRQEALAPIREQKAQACIEQQLRKPDHCKRYYRTYGNVTPGPSGAPQQGYFYDLPECQAWLEAREALRVSRSRP
;
A
#
# COMPACT_ATOMS: atom_id res chain seq x y z
N MET A 1 37.92 59.00 14.23
CA MET A 1 37.46 58.86 15.62
C MET A 1 35.96 58.62 15.63
N ARG A 2 35.50 57.49 16.23
CA ARG A 2 34.09 57.13 16.62
C ARG A 2 33.10 56.97 15.44
N MET A 3 32.18 56.01 15.33
CA MET A 3 31.36 55.16 16.23
C MET A 3 31.01 53.85 15.46
N ALA A 4 31.06 52.64 16.04
CA ALA A 4 30.15 51.97 17.00
C ALA A 4 29.25 50.91 16.32
N HIS A 5 29.15 49.77 16.99
CA HIS A 5 28.46 48.54 16.61
C HIS A 5 26.95 48.71 16.37
N LYS A 6 26.35 47.79 15.60
CA LYS A 6 25.32 46.89 16.15
C LYS A 6 25.08 45.66 15.28
N SER A 7 25.48 44.53 15.87
CA SER A 7 24.99 43.20 15.55
C SER A 7 23.46 43.20 15.57
N GLY A 8 22.84 42.76 14.47
CA GLY A 8 21.40 42.65 14.30
C GLY A 8 21.05 41.27 13.77
N CYS A 9 21.32 40.24 14.57
CA CYS A 9 20.86 38.88 14.34
C CYS A 9 19.33 38.85 14.54
N ILE A 10 18.56 39.13 13.48
CA ILE A 10 17.11 38.91 13.48
C ILE A 10 16.90 37.42 13.22
N LEU A 11 16.86 36.67 14.32
CA LEU A 11 16.35 35.31 14.37
C LEU A 11 14.88 35.33 13.93
N LEU A 12 14.60 34.94 12.68
CA LEU A 12 13.27 34.48 12.30
C LEU A 12 13.01 33.17 13.07
N LEU A 13 12.28 33.28 14.17
CA LEU A 13 11.65 32.15 14.85
C LEU A 13 10.67 31.51 13.86
N ALA A 14 11.10 30.43 13.20
CA ALA A 14 10.20 29.52 12.51
C ALA A 14 9.33 28.83 13.57
N ALA A 15 8.07 29.26 13.68
CA ALA A 15 7.06 28.56 14.46
C ALA A 15 6.82 27.19 13.79
N LEU A 16 7.55 26.18 14.26
CA LEU A 16 7.32 24.79 13.91
C LEU A 16 5.99 24.38 14.56
N ALA A 17 4.90 24.50 13.82
CA ALA A 17 3.61 23.96 14.23
C ALA A 17 3.76 22.44 14.32
N ALA A 18 3.97 21.94 15.55
CA ALA A 18 3.80 20.53 15.86
C ALA A 18 2.31 20.21 15.70
N ALA A 19 1.89 19.88 14.49
CA ALA A 19 0.59 19.25 14.29
C ALA A 19 0.56 18.01 15.18
N PRO A 20 -0.49 17.79 15.99
CA PRO A 20 -0.62 16.53 16.71
C PRO A 20 -0.64 15.45 15.64
N ALA A 21 0.37 14.58 15.65
CA ALA A 21 0.30 13.32 14.94
C ALA A 21 -0.87 12.55 15.57
N MET A 22 -2.05 12.66 14.97
CA MET A 22 -3.18 11.83 15.35
C MET A 22 -2.70 10.40 15.12
N ALA A 23 -2.65 9.63 16.22
CA ALA A 23 -2.25 8.24 16.14
C ALA A 23 -3.27 7.52 15.27
N LEU A 24 -2.82 6.90 14.17
CA LEU A 24 -3.67 6.10 13.32
C LEU A 24 -4.37 5.02 14.15
N ASP A 25 -5.67 4.87 13.99
CA ASP A 25 -6.44 3.82 14.64
C ASP A 25 -6.68 2.60 13.73
N ASP A 26 -7.32 1.55 14.25
CA ASP A 26 -7.61 0.37 13.45
C ASP A 26 -8.58 0.65 12.30
N ALA A 27 -9.52 1.58 12.48
CA ALA A 27 -10.54 1.87 11.47
C ALA A 27 -9.90 2.54 10.26
N GLU A 28 -9.00 3.49 10.49
CA GLU A 28 -8.23 4.16 9.45
C GLU A 28 -7.34 3.16 8.69
N VAL A 29 -6.58 2.32 9.41
CA VAL A 29 -5.72 1.31 8.77
C VAL A 29 -6.53 0.28 7.97
N ARG A 30 -7.74 -0.09 8.43
CA ARG A 30 -8.65 -0.97 7.68
C ARG A 30 -9.20 -0.31 6.42
N GLU A 31 -9.52 0.98 6.45
CA GLU A 31 -9.97 1.68 5.24
C GLU A 31 -8.83 1.78 4.22
N MET A 32 -7.61 2.08 4.66
CA MET A 32 -6.43 2.05 3.79
C MET A 32 -6.20 0.66 3.17
N GLN A 33 -6.44 -0.42 3.94
CA GLN A 33 -6.37 -1.78 3.42
C GLN A 33 -7.38 -2.00 2.27
N LYS A 34 -8.61 -1.54 2.46
CA LYS A 34 -9.68 -1.68 1.48
C LYS A 34 -9.34 -0.92 0.19
N ILE A 35 -8.85 0.31 0.31
CA ILE A 35 -8.40 1.11 -0.84
C ILE A 35 -7.26 0.40 -1.58
N CYS A 36 -6.24 -0.09 -0.87
CA CYS A 36 -5.17 -0.89 -1.47
C CYS A 36 -5.75 -2.10 -2.23
N GLU A 37 -6.65 -2.85 -1.61
CA GLU A 37 -7.22 -4.05 -2.24
C GLU A 37 -8.05 -3.70 -3.48
N GLU A 38 -8.85 -2.63 -3.45
CA GLU A 38 -9.60 -2.14 -4.61
C GLU A 38 -8.66 -1.81 -5.78
N LYS A 39 -7.58 -1.06 -5.51
CA LYS A 39 -6.57 -0.72 -6.53
C LYS A 39 -5.83 -1.94 -7.07
N ARG A 40 -5.55 -2.93 -6.22
CA ARG A 40 -5.02 -4.22 -6.67
C ARG A 40 -5.98 -4.96 -7.57
N GLN A 41 -7.28 -4.99 -7.24
CA GLN A 41 -8.28 -5.66 -8.09
C GLN A 41 -8.46 -4.96 -9.43
N GLU A 42 -8.41 -3.63 -9.46
CA GLU A 42 -8.39 -2.82 -10.70
C GLU A 42 -7.18 -3.18 -11.58
N ALA A 43 -5.98 -3.23 -10.99
CA ALA A 43 -4.75 -3.59 -11.72
C ALA A 43 -4.72 -5.04 -12.21
N LEU A 44 -5.31 -5.97 -11.43
CA LEU A 44 -5.36 -7.40 -11.76
C LEU A 44 -6.38 -7.73 -12.85
N ALA A 45 -7.50 -7.00 -12.93
CA ALA A 45 -8.59 -7.28 -13.85
C ALA A 45 -8.14 -7.47 -15.32
N PRO A 46 -7.42 -6.53 -15.96
CA PRO A 46 -7.00 -6.69 -17.35
C PRO A 46 -6.03 -7.87 -17.55
N ILE A 47 -5.19 -8.17 -16.56
CA ILE A 47 -4.23 -9.28 -16.62
C ILE A 47 -4.95 -10.63 -16.55
N ARG A 48 -5.97 -10.73 -15.69
CA ARG A 48 -6.79 -11.94 -15.57
C ARG A 48 -7.57 -12.20 -16.86
N GLU A 49 -8.12 -11.15 -17.47
CA GLU A 49 -8.80 -11.23 -18.75
C GLU A 49 -7.84 -11.71 -19.85
N GLN A 50 -6.67 -11.08 -20.00
CA GLN A 50 -5.67 -11.48 -20.98
C GLN A 50 -5.23 -12.94 -20.81
N LYS A 51 -5.02 -13.39 -19.56
CA LYS A 51 -4.63 -14.79 -19.29
C LYS A 51 -5.76 -15.79 -19.58
N ALA A 52 -6.99 -15.44 -19.22
CA ALA A 52 -8.15 -16.25 -19.54
C ALA A 52 -8.31 -16.39 -21.06
N GLN A 53 -8.15 -15.29 -21.80
CA GLN A 53 -8.26 -15.25 -23.25
C GLN A 53 -7.17 -16.08 -23.92
N ALA A 54 -5.91 -15.93 -23.51
CA ALA A 54 -4.81 -16.75 -24.02
C ALA A 54 -5.03 -18.26 -23.78
N CYS A 55 -5.60 -18.65 -22.63
CA CYS A 55 -5.97 -20.03 -22.35
C CYS A 55 -7.07 -20.57 -23.27
N ILE A 56 -8.06 -19.73 -23.59
CA ILE A 56 -9.15 -20.07 -24.51
C ILE A 56 -8.61 -20.26 -25.93
N GLU A 57 -7.76 -19.35 -26.40
CA GLU A 57 -7.19 -19.37 -27.74
C GLU A 57 -6.30 -20.59 -27.99
N GLN A 58 -5.59 -21.05 -26.96
CA GLN A 58 -4.77 -22.26 -27.04
C GLN A 58 -5.62 -23.55 -27.08
N GLN A 59 -6.95 -23.47 -26.91
CA GLN A 59 -7.90 -24.60 -26.94
C GLN A 59 -7.54 -25.76 -25.98
N LEU A 60 -6.70 -25.51 -24.96
CA LEU A 60 -6.26 -26.54 -24.02
C LEU A 60 -7.38 -26.99 -23.09
N ARG A 61 -8.37 -26.13 -22.84
CA ARG A 61 -9.47 -26.33 -21.88
C ARG A 61 -10.74 -25.63 -22.35
N LYS A 62 -11.89 -26.02 -21.79
CA LYS A 62 -13.18 -25.33 -22.04
C LYS A 62 -13.10 -23.86 -21.57
N PRO A 63 -13.79 -22.92 -22.23
CA PRO A 63 -13.74 -21.51 -21.85
C PRO A 63 -14.07 -21.23 -20.38
N ASP A 64 -15.07 -21.91 -19.82
CA ASP A 64 -15.46 -21.74 -18.42
C ASP A 64 -14.35 -22.17 -17.44
N HIS A 65 -13.53 -23.16 -17.81
CA HIS A 65 -12.38 -23.54 -17.01
C HIS A 65 -11.36 -22.41 -16.97
N CYS A 66 -10.98 -21.84 -18.13
CA CYS A 66 -10.03 -20.74 -18.21
C CYS A 66 -10.47 -19.53 -17.36
N LYS A 67 -11.75 -19.12 -17.49
CA LYS A 67 -12.31 -18.00 -16.72
C LYS A 67 -12.26 -18.25 -15.21
N ARG A 68 -12.64 -19.45 -14.75
CA ARG A 68 -12.58 -19.80 -13.32
C ARG A 68 -11.14 -19.88 -12.82
N TYR A 69 -10.24 -20.45 -13.62
CA TYR A 69 -8.85 -20.68 -13.25
C TYR A 69 -8.10 -19.36 -13.01
N TYR A 70 -8.28 -18.37 -13.88
CA TYR A 70 -7.61 -17.07 -13.73
C TYR A 70 -8.35 -16.06 -12.85
N ARG A 71 -9.54 -16.39 -12.33
CA ARG A 71 -10.34 -15.50 -11.45
C ARG A 71 -9.55 -14.97 -10.25
N THR A 72 -8.71 -15.82 -9.64
CA THR A 72 -7.93 -15.49 -8.44
C THR A 72 -6.44 -15.29 -8.75
N TYR A 73 -6.07 -15.19 -10.03
CA TYR A 73 -4.69 -14.97 -10.42
C TYR A 73 -4.17 -13.66 -9.81
N GLY A 74 -2.97 -13.72 -9.20
CA GLY A 74 -2.34 -12.61 -8.51
C GLY A 74 -2.86 -12.31 -7.09
N ASN A 75 -3.82 -13.09 -6.57
CA ASN A 75 -4.21 -13.02 -5.16
C ASN A 75 -3.12 -13.63 -4.26
N VAL A 76 -3.20 -13.31 -2.96
CA VAL A 76 -2.42 -14.01 -1.93
C VAL A 76 -2.79 -15.50 -1.96
N THR A 77 -1.77 -16.36 -1.98
CA THR A 77 -1.94 -17.82 -1.95
C THR A 77 -1.09 -18.41 -0.83
N PRO A 78 -1.43 -19.59 -0.31
CA PRO A 78 -0.54 -20.33 0.58
C PRO A 78 0.78 -20.63 -0.14
N GLY A 79 1.91 -20.31 0.50
CA GLY A 79 3.23 -20.72 0.06
C GLY A 79 3.56 -22.16 0.49
N PRO A 80 4.74 -22.70 0.11
CA PRO A 80 5.13 -24.08 0.41
C PRO A 80 5.17 -24.41 1.91
N SER A 81 5.45 -23.43 2.77
CA SER A 81 5.47 -23.57 4.22
C SER A 81 4.11 -23.35 4.89
N GLY A 82 3.04 -23.11 4.11
CA GLY A 82 1.74 -22.67 4.62
C GLY A 82 1.68 -21.16 4.94
N ALA A 83 2.83 -20.46 4.98
CA ALA A 83 2.86 -19.01 5.10
C ALA A 83 2.28 -18.35 3.84
N PRO A 84 1.53 -17.25 3.94
CA PRO A 84 0.98 -16.56 2.78
C PRO A 84 2.10 -16.02 1.89
N GLN A 85 2.09 -16.41 0.62
CA GLN A 85 2.88 -15.77 -0.42
C GLN A 85 2.18 -14.48 -0.83
N GLN A 86 2.93 -13.38 -0.85
CA GLN A 86 2.41 -12.08 -1.24
C GLN A 86 1.84 -12.14 -2.67
N GLY A 87 0.63 -11.59 -2.84
CA GLY A 87 0.01 -11.41 -4.15
C GLY A 87 0.72 -10.33 -4.96
N TYR A 88 0.25 -10.06 -6.17
CA TYR A 88 0.83 -9.00 -7.01
C TYR A 88 0.31 -7.60 -6.65
N PHE A 89 0.99 -6.55 -7.12
CA PHE A 89 0.56 -5.14 -7.01
C PHE A 89 0.54 -4.54 -5.59
N TYR A 90 1.31 -5.08 -4.66
CA TYR A 90 1.50 -4.43 -3.36
C TYR A 90 2.48 -3.24 -3.40
N ASP A 91 3.18 -3.04 -4.52
CA ASP A 91 4.03 -1.90 -4.83
C ASP A 91 3.25 -0.65 -5.25
N LEU A 92 1.93 -0.76 -5.46
CA LEU A 92 1.05 0.40 -5.69
C LEU A 92 1.14 1.39 -4.51
N PRO A 93 1.04 2.71 -4.76
CA PRO A 93 1.23 3.73 -3.73
C PRO A 93 0.23 3.59 -2.57
N GLU A 94 -1.03 3.26 -2.85
CA GLU A 94 -2.06 3.04 -1.84
C GLU A 94 -1.73 1.84 -0.94
N CYS A 95 -1.09 0.81 -1.52
CA CYS A 95 -0.66 -0.37 -0.79
C CYS A 95 0.60 -0.10 0.04
N GLN A 96 1.56 0.66 -0.46
CA GLN A 96 2.72 1.09 0.33
C GLN A 96 2.29 1.95 1.52
N ALA A 97 1.38 2.91 1.30
CA ALA A 97 0.81 3.73 2.37
C ALA A 97 0.10 2.87 3.43
N TRP A 98 -0.69 1.89 3.01
CA TRP A 98 -1.32 0.94 3.95
C TRP A 98 -0.29 0.10 4.72
N LEU A 99 0.74 -0.42 4.05
CA LEU A 99 1.78 -1.23 4.68
C LEU A 99 2.56 -0.44 5.74
N GLU A 100 2.90 0.81 5.45
CA GLU A 100 3.55 1.74 6.38
C GLU A 100 2.65 2.07 7.57
N ALA A 101 1.38 2.41 7.31
CA ALA A 101 0.39 2.70 8.35
C ALA A 101 0.15 1.50 9.29
N ARG A 102 0.04 0.30 8.72
CA ARG A 102 -0.11 -0.95 9.46
C ARG A 102 1.09 -1.22 10.36
N GLU A 103 2.29 -0.97 9.85
CA GLU A 103 3.52 -1.15 10.62
C GLU A 103 3.64 -0.13 11.75
N ALA A 104 3.33 1.14 11.48
CA ALA A 104 3.29 2.20 12.49
C ALA A 104 2.32 1.87 13.63
N LEU A 105 1.11 1.37 13.30
CA LEU A 105 0.12 0.93 14.28
C LEU A 105 0.59 -0.29 15.09
N ARG A 106 1.28 -1.24 14.45
CA ARG A 106 1.86 -2.39 15.15
C ARG A 106 2.93 -1.95 16.15
N VAL A 107 3.82 -1.05 15.73
CA VAL A 107 4.89 -0.51 16.59
C VAL A 107 4.31 0.28 17.76
N SER A 108 3.32 1.16 17.51
CA SER A 108 2.71 1.98 18.56
C SER A 108 2.08 1.14 19.68
N ARG A 109 1.51 -0.02 19.33
CA ARG A 109 0.93 -0.99 20.28
C ARG A 109 1.95 -1.85 21.02
N SER A 110 3.12 -2.04 20.43
CA SER A 110 4.18 -2.85 21.02
C SER A 110 5.01 -2.11 22.05
N ARG A 111 4.89 -0.78 22.13
CA ARG A 111 5.55 0.03 23.14
C ARG A 111 4.78 -0.07 24.47
N PRO A 112 5.41 -0.55 25.56
CA PRO A 112 4.79 -0.65 26.89
C PRO A 112 4.53 0.73 27.52
#